data_AF-A0A946SQV1-F1
#
_entry.id   AF-A0A946SQV1-F1
#
_cell.length_a   1.000
_cell.length_b   1.000
_cell.length_c   1.000
_cell.angle_alpha   90.00
_cell.angle_beta   90.00
_cell.angle_gamma   90.00
#
_symmetry.space_group_name_H-M   'P 1'
#
loop_
_entity.id
_entity.type
_entity.pdbx_description
1 polymer ?
#
loop_
_entity_poly.entity_id
_entity_poly.type
_entity_poly.pdbx_seq_one_letter_code
_entity_poly.pdbx_strand_id
1 'polypeptide(L)' 'NMRRIRKAQRMTQQRLAEVARLHTSYIGGVERGERNIAITNMTKIAIALNTPLAELVDGIPAVALREVASAPTPGSTAGR' A
#
# COMPACT_ATOMS: atom_id res chain seq x y z
N ASN A 1 -8.07 0.32 -1.17
CA ASN A 1 -8.86 1.57 -1.07
C ASN A 1 -8.25 2.82 -1.71
N MET A 2 -6.93 3.00 -1.73
CA MET A 2 -6.27 4.22 -2.23
C MET A 2 -6.78 4.76 -3.59
N ARG A 3 -6.83 3.93 -4.65
CA ARG A 3 -7.30 4.35 -5.99
C ARG A 3 -8.73 4.89 -5.98
N ARG A 4 -9.62 4.26 -5.21
CA ARG A 4 -11.03 4.66 -5.05
C ARG A 4 -11.11 6.06 -4.47
N ILE A 5 -10.42 6.30 -3.35
CA ILE A 5 -10.39 7.58 -2.65
C ILE A 5 -9.80 8.67 -3.55
N ARG A 6 -8.66 8.40 -4.20
CA ARG A 6 -8.03 9.35 -5.13
C ARG A 6 -8.96 9.75 -6.28
N LYS A 7 -9.65 8.79 -6.90
CA LYS A 7 -10.58 9.06 -8.01
C LYS A 7 -11.81 9.85 -7.55
N ALA A 8 -12.32 9.60 -6.34
CA ALA A 8 -13.43 10.38 -5.78
C ALA A 8 -13.08 11.87 -5.65
N GLN A 9 -11.80 12.19 -5.42
CA GLN A 9 -11.28 13.55 -5.33
C GLN A 9 -10.79 14.11 -6.69
N ARG A 10 -11.04 13.41 -7.80
CA ARG A 10 -10.59 13.78 -9.16
C ARG A 10 -9.08 14.03 -9.27
N MET A 11 -8.27 13.42 -8.40
CA MET A 11 -6.82 13.57 -8.41
C MET A 11 -6.17 12.61 -9.40
N THR A 12 -5.20 13.09 -10.18
CA THR A 12 -4.32 12.21 -10.98
C THR A 12 -3.27 11.52 -10.09
N GLN A 13 -2.65 10.44 -10.57
CA GLN A 13 -1.54 9.81 -9.83
C GLN A 13 -0.36 10.78 -9.66
N GLN A 14 -0.08 11.59 -10.68
CA GLN A 14 0.96 12.63 -10.63
C GLN A 14 0.64 13.67 -9.56
N ARG A 15 -0.61 14.14 -9.48
CA ARG A 15 -1.01 15.11 -8.46
C ARG A 15 -0.89 14.53 -7.05
N LEU A 16 -1.28 13.27 -6.86
CA LEU A 16 -1.11 12.62 -5.56
C LEU A 16 0.37 12.45 -5.19
N ALA A 17 1.22 12.05 -6.14
CA ALA A 17 2.66 11.93 -5.94
C ALA A 17 3.29 13.27 -5.52
N GLU A 18 2.93 14.35 -6.20
CA GLU A 18 3.39 15.70 -5.90
C GLU A 18 3.04 16.12 -4.46
N VAL A 19 1.77 16.01 -4.08
CA VAL A 19 1.30 16.39 -2.74
C VAL A 19 1.90 15.49 -1.65
N ALA A 20 2.03 14.18 -1.91
CA ALA A 20 2.62 13.22 -0.98
C ALA A 20 4.17 13.29 -0.92
N ARG A 21 4.81 14.08 -1.80
CA ARG A 21 6.27 14.09 -2.00
C ARG A 21 6.84 12.70 -2.26
N LEU A 22 6.18 11.97 -3.17
CA LEU A 22 6.53 10.63 -3.61
C LEU A 22 6.66 10.59 -5.14
N HIS A 23 7.36 9.60 -5.67
CA HIS A 23 7.47 9.44 -7.11
C HIS A 23 6.16 8.91 -7.72
N THR A 24 5.76 9.42 -8.90
CA THR A 24 4.53 8.98 -9.58
C THR A 24 4.50 7.47 -9.85
N SER A 25 5.64 6.87 -10.22
CA SER A 25 5.73 5.42 -10.42
C SER A 25 5.55 4.62 -9.11
N TYR A 26 5.94 5.20 -7.97
CA TYR A 26 5.68 4.60 -6.65
C TYR A 26 4.18 4.55 -6.38
N ILE A 27 3.47 5.68 -6.54
CA ILE A 27 2.01 5.75 -6.42
C ILE A 27 1.32 4.72 -7.32
N GLY A 28 1.76 4.62 -8.58
CA GLY A 28 1.24 3.63 -9.52
C GLY A 28 1.43 2.19 -9.05
N GLY A 29 2.64 1.84 -8.59
CA GLY A 29 2.94 0.50 -8.07
C GLY A 29 2.17 0.16 -6.79
N VAL A 30 1.98 1.15 -5.90
CA VAL A 30 1.13 1.01 -4.71
C VAL A 30 -0.32 0.68 -5.09
N GLU A 31 -0.92 1.43 -6.02
CA GLU A 31 -2.32 1.18 -6.41
C GLU A 31 -2.55 -0.17 -7.08
N ARG A 32 -1.50 -0.77 -7.66
CA ARG A 32 -1.54 -2.10 -8.28
C ARG A 32 -1.18 -3.23 -7.31
N GLY A 33 -0.75 -2.91 -6.08
CA GLY A 33 -0.31 -3.92 -5.10
C GLY A 33 1.08 -4.49 -5.37
N GLU A 34 1.87 -3.86 -6.24
CA GLU A 34 3.22 -4.31 -6.62
C GLU A 34 4.31 -3.87 -5.63
N ARG A 35 3.95 -3.08 -4.60
CA ARG A 35 4.88 -2.50 -3.63
C ARG A 35 4.46 -2.86 -2.22
N ASN A 36 5.41 -3.34 -1.43
CA ASN A 36 5.30 -3.30 0.02
C ASN A 36 5.57 -1.87 0.51
N ILE A 37 4.64 -1.32 1.29
CA ILE A 37 4.60 0.10 1.64
C ILE A 37 4.90 0.24 3.13
N ALA A 38 5.95 0.98 3.46
CA ALA A 38 6.21 1.37 4.83
C ALA A 38 5.08 2.28 5.34
N ILE A 39 4.69 2.12 6.61
CA ILE A 39 3.64 2.93 7.26
C ILE A 39 3.89 4.43 7.07
N THR A 40 5.15 4.88 7.14
CA THR A 40 5.53 6.28 6.92
C THR A 40 5.09 6.83 5.56
N ASN A 41 5.22 6.05 4.48
CA ASN A 41 4.75 6.43 3.15
C ASN A 41 3.23 6.33 3.03
N MET A 42 2.62 5.35 3.70
CA MET A 42 1.16 5.24 3.76
C MET A 42 0.54 6.46 4.47
N THR A 43 1.16 6.95 5.54
CA THR A 43 0.76 8.19 6.24
C THR A 43 0.88 9.41 5.33
N LYS A 44 1.98 9.55 4.56
CA LYS A 44 2.10 10.65 3.58
C LYS A 44 0.98 10.61 2.55
N ILE A 45 0.62 9.42 2.06
CA ILE A 45 -0.49 9.23 1.11
C ILE A 45 -1.83 9.59 1.77
N ALA A 46 -2.07 9.16 3.01
CA ALA A 46 -3.30 9.48 3.74
C ALA A 46 -3.47 10.99 3.94
N ILE A 47 -2.39 11.68 4.35
CA ILE A 47 -2.35 13.14 4.48
C ILE A 47 -2.61 13.81 3.12
N ALA A 48 -1.95 13.34 2.05
CA ALA A 48 -2.12 13.91 0.71
C ALA A 48 -3.52 13.70 0.13
N LEU A 49 -4.21 12.64 0.54
CA LEU A 49 -5.61 12.37 0.22
C LEU A 49 -6.59 12.99 1.22
N ASN A 50 -6.11 13.71 2.23
CA ASN A 50 -6.93 14.27 3.30
C ASN A 50 -7.93 13.26 3.90
N THR A 51 -7.45 12.06 4.20
CA THR A 51 -8.26 10.96 4.71
C THR A 51 -7.58 10.30 5.91
N PRO A 52 -8.33 9.75 6.89
CA PRO A 52 -7.74 8.93 7.93
C PRO A 52 -6.96 7.75 7.34
N LEU A 53 -5.85 7.36 7.98
CA LEU A 53 -5.07 6.20 7.54
C LEU A 53 -5.91 4.91 7.54
N ALA A 54 -6.85 4.79 8.48
CA ALA A 54 -7.78 3.66 8.59
C ALA A 54 -8.58 3.43 7.29
N GLU A 55 -9.01 4.48 6.59
CA GLU A 55 -9.74 4.37 5.31
C GLU A 55 -8.91 3.69 4.21
N LEU A 56 -7.57 3.83 4.26
CA LEU A 56 -6.70 3.17 3.29
C LEU A 56 -6.67 1.66 3.47
N VAL A 57 -6.88 1.18 4.69
CA VAL A 57 -6.81 -0.22 5.12
C VAL A 57 -8.16 -0.81 5.52
N ASP A 58 -9.25 -0.06 5.36
CA ASP A 58 -10.61 -0.53 5.62
C ASP A 58 -10.97 -1.77 4.78
N GLY A 59 -11.84 -2.62 5.31
CA GLY A 59 -12.29 -3.84 4.66
C GLY A 59 -11.27 -4.99 4.64
N ILE A 60 -10.16 -4.88 5.38
CA ILE A 60 -9.30 -6.03 5.66
C ILE A 60 -10.06 -6.95 6.64
N PRO A 61 -10.40 -8.20 6.26
CA PRO A 61 -11.07 -9.11 7.16
C PRO A 61 -10.17 -9.40 8.38
N ALA A 62 -10.77 -9.53 9.56
CA ALA A 62 -10.07 -9.82 10.81
C ALA A 62 -9.31 -11.17 10.80
N VAL A 63 -9.46 -11.98 9.75
CA VAL A 63 -8.87 -13.32 9.64
C VAL A 63 -8.23 -13.51 8.27
N ALA A 64 -6.89 -13.47 8.24
CA ALA A 64 -6.06 -14.06 7.18
C ALA A 64 -4.65 -14.42 7.67
N LEU A 65 -4.49 -14.80 8.94
CA LEU A 65 -3.19 -15.25 9.50
C LEU A 65 -3.03 -16.77 9.55
N ARG A 66 -4.08 -17.55 9.22
CA ARG A 66 -4.03 -19.02 9.30
C ARG A 66 -3.41 -19.70 8.07
N GLU A 67 -3.28 -19.01 6.94
CA GLU A 67 -2.81 -19.62 5.68
C GLU A 67 -1.32 -19.41 5.39
N VAL A 68 -0.65 -18.48 6.08
CA VAL A 68 0.79 -18.22 5.86
C VAL A 68 1.68 -19.26 6.55
N ALA A 69 1.15 -20.00 7.54
CA ALA A 69 1.90 -21.01 8.29
C ALA A 69 2.18 -22.32 7.50
N SER A 70 1.65 -22.48 6.28
CA SER A 70 1.85 -23.68 5.46
C SER A 70 2.72 -23.49 4.22
N ALA A 71 3.28 -22.31 3.99
CA ALA A 71 4.24 -22.12 2.89
C ALA A 71 5.62 -22.69 3.31
N PRO A 72 6.23 -23.60 2.52
CA PRO A 72 7.60 -24.04 2.81
C PRO A 72 8.54 -22.84 2.72
N THR A 73 9.25 -22.56 3.81
CA THR A 73 10.29 -21.52 3.85
C THR A 73 11.32 -21.79 2.75
N PRO A 74 11.50 -20.89 1.76
CA PRO A 74 12.62 -21.04 0.82
C PRO A 74 13.89 -20.67 1.58
N GLY A 75 14.76 -21.66 1.81
CA GLY A 75 16.12 -21.42 2.33
C GLY A 75 16.49 -22.19 3.59
N SER A 76 16.35 -23.52 3.56
CA SER A 76 17.31 -24.38 4.25
C SER A 76 18.18 -25.04 3.18
N THR A 77 19.20 -24.31 2.73
CA THR A 77 20.40 -24.97 2.20
C THR A 77 21.50 -24.72 3.21
N ALA A 78 21.57 -25.65 4.16
CA ALA A 78 22.78 -25.92 4.91
C ALA A 78 23.86 -26.45 3.95
N GLY A 79 25.10 -26.00 4.16
CA GLY A 79 26.30 -26.72 3.72
C GLY A 79 26.78 -26.44 2.29
N ARG A 80 27.73 -25.51 2.17
CA ARG A 80 29.14 -25.83 1.89
C ARG A 80 30.01 -24.62 2.20
#